data_AF-A0A3M0Y353-F1
#
_entry.id   AF-A0A3M0Y353-F1
#
_cell.length_a   1.000
_cell.length_b   1.000
_cell.length_c   1.000
_cell.angle_alpha   90.00
_cell.angle_beta   90.00
_cell.angle_gamma   90.00
#
_symmetry.space_group_name_H-M   'P 1'
#
loop_
_entity.id
_entity.type
_entity.pdbx_description
1 polymer ?
#
loop_
_entity_poly.entity_id
_entity_poly.type
_entity_poly.pdbx_seq_one_letter_code
_entity_poly.pdbx_strand_id
1 'polypeptide(L)'
;GEHDENITFEQACRIAGEPLMRRLRDLTLQLYRFAYERALSQGLILADTKFEFGAPLPAAVASDPQAARAHWRDAEPDEFLLVDEALTPDSSRYWPADRFTPGAEPDPFDKQFVRNYLLELVERGLWNKQPPGPALPDEVVARTIERYEKARQLLFGD
;
A
#
# COMPACT_ATOMS: atom_id res chain seq x y z
N GLY A 1 -2.78 -16.43 8.35
CA GLY A 1 -3.17 -15.89 7.04
C GLY A 1 -2.02 -16.12 6.11
N GLU A 2 -2.30 -16.44 4.85
CA GLU A 2 -1.28 -16.53 3.80
C GLU A 2 -0.84 -15.11 3.41
N HIS A 3 0.36 -14.97 2.84
CA HIS A 3 0.85 -13.70 2.32
C HIS A 3 0.32 -13.47 0.92
N ASP A 4 0.19 -12.20 0.53
CA ASP A 4 -0.14 -11.84 -0.85
C ASP A 4 0.93 -12.38 -1.81
N GLU A 5 0.47 -12.96 -2.92
CA GLU A 5 1.33 -13.47 -3.98
C GLU A 5 1.43 -12.45 -5.11
N ASN A 6 2.66 -12.12 -5.52
CA ASN A 6 2.87 -11.32 -6.71
C ASN A 6 2.43 -12.11 -7.96
N ILE A 7 1.50 -11.56 -8.72
CA ILE A 7 1.01 -12.14 -9.98
C ILE A 7 1.36 -11.27 -11.18
N THR A 8 1.53 -11.89 -12.34
CA THR A 8 1.71 -11.17 -13.61
C THR A 8 0.40 -10.55 -14.07
N PHE A 9 0.49 -9.58 -14.98
CA PHE A 9 -0.69 -8.98 -15.60
C PHE A 9 -1.57 -10.03 -16.31
N GLU A 10 -0.97 -11.02 -16.97
CA GLU A 10 -1.69 -12.11 -17.64
C GLU A 10 -2.44 -13.00 -16.63
N GLN A 11 -1.84 -13.29 -15.47
CA GLN A 11 -2.52 -14.01 -14.39
C GLN A 11 -3.72 -13.20 -13.87
N ALA A 12 -3.53 -11.89 -13.64
CA ALA A 12 -4.62 -11.02 -13.21
C ALA A 12 -5.75 -10.96 -14.24
N CYS A 13 -5.43 -10.83 -15.54
CA CYS A 13 -6.42 -10.87 -16.63
C CYS A 13 -7.20 -12.18 -16.69
N ARG A 14 -6.57 -13.34 -16.40
CA ARG A 14 -7.28 -14.62 -16.30
C ARG A 14 -8.27 -14.67 -15.14
N ILE A 15 -7.97 -13.99 -14.04
CA ILE A 15 -8.83 -13.95 -12.86
C ILE A 15 -9.99 -12.97 -13.07
N ALA A 16 -9.70 -11.75 -13.50
CA ALA A 16 -10.60 -10.61 -13.47
C ALA A 16 -11.10 -10.12 -14.84
N GLY A 17 -10.50 -10.60 -15.94
CA GLY A 17 -10.81 -10.14 -17.29
C GLY A 17 -9.87 -9.03 -17.76
N GLU A 18 -9.46 -9.11 -19.03
CA GLU A 18 -8.52 -8.16 -19.63
C GLU A 18 -9.03 -6.70 -19.70
N PRO A 19 -10.30 -6.42 -20.09
CA PRO A 19 -10.78 -5.04 -20.16
C PRO A 19 -10.67 -4.31 -18.81
N LEU A 20 -11.12 -4.97 -17.74
CA LEU A 20 -11.04 -4.43 -16.39
C LEU A 20 -9.59 -4.23 -15.93
N MET A 21 -8.73 -5.24 -16.10
CA MET A 21 -7.34 -5.13 -15.66
C MET A 21 -6.55 -4.04 -16.40
N ARG A 22 -6.84 -3.82 -17.69
CA ARG A 22 -6.26 -2.69 -18.44
C ARG A 22 -6.68 -1.36 -17.83
N ARG A 23 -7.97 -1.18 -17.52
CA ARG A 23 -8.47 0.05 -16.88
C ARG A 23 -7.85 0.26 -15.50
N LEU A 24 -7.87 -0.75 -14.64
CA LEU A 24 -7.32 -0.65 -13.28
C LEU A 24 -5.82 -0.34 -13.29
N ARG A 25 -5.06 -0.93 -14.22
CA ARG A 25 -3.65 -0.59 -14.42
C ARG A 25 -3.49 0.87 -14.82
N ASP A 26 -4.24 1.33 -15.81
CA ASP A 26 -4.11 2.70 -16.33
C ASP A 26 -4.52 3.73 -15.26
N LEU A 27 -5.59 3.47 -14.51
CA LEU A 27 -6.04 4.29 -13.38
C LEU A 27 -5.02 4.30 -12.24
N THR A 28 -4.50 3.13 -11.85
CA THR A 28 -3.46 2.99 -10.81
C THR A 28 -2.22 3.81 -11.17
N LEU A 29 -1.74 3.72 -12.41
CA LEU A 29 -0.57 4.47 -12.86
C LEU A 29 -0.84 5.98 -12.94
N GLN A 30 -2.05 6.40 -13.30
CA GLN A 30 -2.43 7.81 -13.28
C GLN A 30 -2.44 8.38 -11.86
N LEU A 31 -3.11 7.69 -10.92
CA LEU A 31 -3.15 8.07 -9.51
C LEU A 31 -1.75 8.09 -8.88
N TYR A 32 -0.94 7.06 -9.14
CA TYR A 32 0.43 6.99 -8.67
C TYR A 32 1.27 8.16 -9.19
N ARG A 33 1.21 8.48 -10.49
CA ARG A 33 1.97 9.60 -11.08
C ARG A 33 1.59 10.92 -10.44
N PHE A 34 0.29 11.19 -10.30
CA PHE A 34 -0.20 12.38 -9.62
C PHE A 34 0.35 12.49 -8.19
N ALA A 35 0.25 11.42 -7.42
CA ALA A 35 0.73 11.38 -6.04
C ALA A 35 2.26 11.52 -5.95
N TYR A 36 2.99 10.85 -6.84
CA TYR A 36 4.45 10.92 -6.92
C TYR A 36 4.93 12.35 -7.20
N GLU A 37 4.35 13.02 -8.21
CA GLU A 37 4.70 14.40 -8.54
C GLU A 37 4.42 15.35 -7.38
N ARG A 38 3.29 15.16 -6.69
CA ARG A 38 2.94 15.94 -5.51
C ARG A 38 3.93 15.70 -4.37
N ALA A 39 4.23 14.46 -4.02
CA ALA A 39 5.18 14.12 -2.97
C ALA A 39 6.58 14.65 -3.28
N LEU A 40 7.04 14.52 -4.53
CA LEU A 40 8.34 14.98 -4.98
C LEU A 40 8.46 16.50 -4.86
N SER A 41 7.39 17.24 -5.16
CA SER A 41 7.35 18.70 -4.95
C SER A 41 7.55 19.12 -3.48
N GLN A 42 7.35 18.20 -2.53
CA GLN A 42 7.54 18.40 -1.10
C GLN A 42 8.80 17.72 -0.55
N GLY A 43 9.71 17.27 -1.44
CA GLY A 43 10.97 16.65 -1.04
C GLY A 43 10.87 15.18 -0.63
N LEU A 44 9.78 14.50 -0.99
CA LEU A 44 9.58 13.08 -0.74
C LEU A 44 9.49 12.28 -2.04
N ILE A 45 10.17 11.14 -2.09
CA ILE A 45 9.99 10.11 -3.12
C ILE A 45 8.92 9.14 -2.63
N LEU A 46 7.80 9.06 -3.36
CA LEU A 46 6.87 7.94 -3.25
C LEU A 46 7.44 6.76 -4.07
N ALA A 47 7.96 5.74 -3.40
CA ALA A 47 8.62 4.63 -4.08
C ALA A 47 7.64 3.60 -4.64
N ASP A 48 6.61 3.28 -3.86
CA ASP A 48 5.50 2.41 -4.23
C ASP A 48 4.28 2.69 -3.35
N THR A 49 3.12 2.19 -3.78
CA THR A 49 1.88 2.23 -3.01
C THR A 49 0.96 1.07 -3.41
N LYS A 50 0.11 0.64 -2.48
CA LYS A 50 -1.03 -0.25 -2.74
C LYS A 50 -2.30 0.60 -2.85
N PHE A 51 -3.17 0.27 -3.80
CA PHE A 51 -4.55 0.77 -3.87
C PHE A 51 -5.51 -0.40 -3.86
N GLU A 52 -6.70 -0.18 -3.30
CA GLU A 52 -7.82 -1.11 -3.44
C GLU A 52 -8.96 -0.44 -4.19
N PHE A 53 -9.63 -1.21 -5.04
CA PHE A 53 -10.77 -0.74 -5.82
C PHE A 53 -11.97 -1.65 -5.58
N GLY A 54 -13.15 -1.05 -5.46
CA GLY A 54 -14.42 -1.75 -5.30
C GLY A 54 -15.46 -1.28 -6.30
N ALA A 55 -16.33 -2.19 -6.75
CA ALA A 55 -17.52 -1.83 -7.52
C ALA A 55 -18.70 -1.59 -6.57
N PRO A 56 -19.56 -0.58 -6.82
CA PRO A 56 -20.79 -0.41 -6.07
C PRO A 56 -21.69 -1.64 -6.22
N LEU A 57 -22.29 -2.08 -5.11
CA LEU A 57 -23.23 -3.22 -5.13
C LEU A 57 -24.68 -2.72 -5.25
N PRO A 58 -25.47 -3.27 -6.18
CA PRO A 58 -26.91 -3.05 -6.20
C PRO A 58 -27.53 -3.53 -4.89
N ALA A 59 -28.47 -2.76 -4.34
CA ALA A 59 -29.18 -3.11 -3.12
C ALA A 59 -29.81 -4.52 -3.16
N ALA A 60 -30.20 -4.99 -4.36
CA ALA A 60 -30.78 -6.31 -4.58
C ALA A 60 -29.80 -7.47 -4.30
N VAL A 61 -28.49 -7.25 -4.39
CA VAL A 61 -27.47 -8.31 -4.20
C VAL A 61 -26.58 -8.07 -2.97
N ALA A 62 -26.71 -6.91 -2.31
CA ALA A 62 -25.86 -6.52 -1.19
C ALA A 62 -25.93 -7.49 0.01
N SER A 63 -27.05 -8.20 0.20
CA SER A 63 -27.21 -9.18 1.29
C SER A 63 -26.74 -10.59 0.95
N ASP A 64 -26.38 -10.86 -0.32
CA ASP A 64 -25.90 -12.17 -0.77
C ASP A 64 -24.42 -12.07 -1.18
N PRO A 65 -23.48 -12.58 -0.36
CA PRO A 65 -22.04 -12.53 -0.66
C PRO A 65 -21.64 -13.23 -1.96
N GLN A 66 -22.36 -14.29 -2.35
CA GLN A 66 -22.07 -15.03 -3.58
C GLN A 66 -22.49 -14.20 -4.80
N ALA A 67 -23.67 -13.59 -4.74
CA ALA A 67 -24.18 -12.70 -5.80
C ALA A 67 -23.35 -11.40 -5.89
N ALA A 68 -22.98 -10.81 -4.75
CA ALA A 68 -22.10 -9.64 -4.70
C ALA A 68 -20.72 -9.93 -5.33
N ARG A 69 -20.16 -11.12 -5.08
CA ARG A 69 -18.87 -11.55 -5.65
C ARG A 69 -18.96 -11.89 -7.14
N ALA A 70 -20.14 -12.18 -7.68
CA ALA A 70 -20.33 -12.29 -9.12
C ALA A 70 -20.45 -10.90 -9.78
N HIS A 71 -21.10 -9.95 -9.11
CA HIS A 71 -21.51 -8.67 -9.70
C HIS A 71 -20.34 -7.79 -10.17
N TRP A 72 -19.23 -7.72 -9.44
CA TRP A 72 -18.11 -6.85 -9.84
C TRP A 72 -17.50 -7.22 -11.21
N ARG A 73 -17.74 -8.44 -11.71
CA ARG A 73 -17.29 -8.85 -13.05
C ARG A 73 -18.09 -8.19 -14.17
N ASP A 74 -19.33 -7.81 -13.87
CA ASP A 74 -20.27 -7.20 -14.81
C ASP A 74 -20.31 -5.67 -14.64
N ALA A 75 -19.68 -5.13 -13.59
CA ALA A 75 -19.59 -3.69 -13.36
C ALA A 75 -18.75 -3.03 -14.46
N GLU A 76 -19.21 -1.87 -14.93
CA GLU A 76 -18.45 -1.13 -15.91
C GLU A 76 -17.17 -0.59 -15.26
N PRO A 77 -16.02 -0.58 -15.97
CA PRO A 77 -14.75 -0.18 -15.36
C PRO A 77 -14.73 1.24 -14.76
N ASP A 78 -15.61 2.13 -15.22
CA ASP A 78 -15.75 3.50 -14.72
C ASP A 78 -16.61 3.63 -13.45
N GLU A 79 -17.22 2.52 -13.00
CA GLU A 79 -17.98 2.46 -11.75
C GLU A 79 -17.09 2.11 -10.55
N PHE A 80 -15.83 1.74 -10.78
CA PHE A 80 -14.92 1.37 -9.69
C PHE A 80 -14.51 2.57 -8.86
N LEU A 81 -14.69 2.42 -7.55
CA LEU A 81 -14.36 3.40 -6.52
C LEU A 81 -13.01 3.04 -5.92
N LEU A 82 -12.18 4.04 -5.64
CA LEU A 82 -11.05 3.89 -4.73
C LEU A 82 -11.61 3.64 -3.33
N VAL A 83 -11.18 2.55 -2.71
CA VAL A 83 -11.56 2.15 -1.35
C VAL A 83 -10.30 1.98 -0.49
N ASP A 84 -10.50 1.55 0.76
CA ASP A 84 -9.43 1.42 1.77
C ASP A 84 -8.71 2.76 2.04
N GLU A 85 -7.61 2.71 2.79
CA GLU A 85 -6.64 3.81 2.85
C GLU A 85 -5.83 3.92 1.55
N ALA A 86 -5.39 5.14 1.23
CA ALA A 86 -4.58 5.42 0.06
C ALA A 86 -3.48 6.43 0.38
N LEU A 87 -2.27 6.17 -0.13
CA LEU A 87 -1.12 7.07 -0.04
C LEU A 87 -0.62 7.36 1.39
N THR A 88 -1.05 6.54 2.36
CA THR A 88 -0.59 6.61 3.75
C THR A 88 0.77 5.92 3.90
N PRO A 89 1.56 6.21 4.95
CA PRO A 89 2.79 5.46 5.26
C PRO A 89 2.55 3.98 5.59
N ASP A 90 1.29 3.58 5.72
CA ASP A 90 0.88 2.19 5.91
C ASP A 90 0.74 1.43 4.58
N SER A 91 0.21 2.12 3.57
CA SER A 91 -0.04 1.63 2.22
C SER A 91 1.10 1.93 1.23
N SER A 92 2.04 2.79 1.60
CA SER A 92 3.06 3.36 0.71
C SER A 92 4.43 3.45 1.34
N ARG A 93 5.48 3.42 0.51
CA ARG A 93 6.85 3.69 0.92
C ARG A 93 7.26 5.12 0.57
N TYR A 94 7.66 5.91 1.57
CA TYR A 94 8.10 7.29 1.42
C TYR A 94 9.55 7.47 1.83
N TRP A 95 10.36 8.03 0.93
CA TRP A 95 11.78 8.29 1.17
C TRP A 95 12.10 9.78 1.07
N PRO A 96 12.98 10.32 1.94
CA PRO A 96 13.51 11.67 1.78
C PRO A 96 14.32 11.80 0.49
N ALA A 97 13.91 12.71 -0.40
CA ALA A 97 14.53 12.87 -1.72
C ALA A 97 15.99 13.36 -1.64
N ASP A 98 16.32 14.15 -0.62
CA ASP A 98 17.66 14.71 -0.38
C ASP A 98 18.67 13.68 0.13
N ARG A 99 18.20 12.48 0.54
CA ARG A 99 19.03 11.40 1.09
C ARG A 99 19.02 10.13 0.26
N PHE A 100 18.16 10.05 -0.76
CA PHE A 100 18.08 8.87 -1.61
C PHE A 100 19.29 8.76 -2.54
N THR A 101 19.92 7.59 -2.55
CA THR A 101 21.00 7.24 -3.49
C THR A 101 20.70 5.88 -4.10
N PRO A 102 20.65 5.75 -5.45
CA PRO A 102 20.44 4.46 -6.10
C PRO A 102 21.45 3.40 -5.63
N GLY A 103 20.95 2.24 -5.24
CA GLY A 103 21.77 1.12 -4.73
C GLY A 103 22.03 1.14 -3.21
N ALA A 104 21.62 2.18 -2.50
CA ALA A 104 21.64 2.23 -1.03
C ALA A 104 20.26 1.88 -0.44
N GLU A 105 20.24 1.38 0.80
CA GLU A 105 19.00 1.21 1.55
C GLU A 105 18.48 2.61 1.98
N PRO A 106 17.23 2.97 1.66
CA PRO A 106 16.68 4.28 1.98
C PRO A 106 16.34 4.39 3.47
N ASP A 107 16.40 5.60 4.04
CA ASP A 107 15.90 5.91 5.39
C ASP A 107 14.35 5.99 5.34
N PRO A 108 13.61 5.01 5.88
CA PRO A 108 12.17 4.94 5.67
C PRO A 108 11.41 5.87 6.62
N PHE A 109 10.39 6.56 6.10
CA PHE A 109 9.39 7.28 6.91
C PHE A 109 8.14 6.45 7.24
N ASP A 110 8.14 5.17 6.91
CA ASP A 110 6.95 4.32 6.87
C ASP A 110 7.12 3.03 7.73
N LYS A 111 6.16 2.10 7.59
CA LYS A 111 6.17 0.78 8.25
C LYS A 111 7.48 0.01 8.10
N GLN A 112 8.30 0.31 7.10
CA GLN A 112 9.58 -0.34 6.89
C GLN A 112 10.52 -0.18 8.09
N PHE A 113 10.41 0.89 8.88
CA PHE A 113 11.20 1.03 10.11
C PHE A 113 10.91 -0.09 11.13
N VAL A 114 9.62 -0.36 11.40
CA VAL A 114 9.21 -1.46 12.30
C VAL A 114 9.55 -2.82 11.68
N ARG A 115 9.38 -2.97 10.37
CA ARG A 115 9.75 -4.21 9.67
C ARG A 115 11.24 -4.52 9.80
N ASN A 116 12.11 -3.52 9.62
CA ASN A 116 13.56 -3.68 9.77
C ASN A 116 13.92 -4.12 11.19
N TYR A 117 13.36 -3.49 12.23
CA TYR A 117 13.55 -3.92 13.61
C TYR A 117 13.13 -5.38 13.84
N LEU A 118 11.95 -5.78 13.33
CA LEU A 118 11.47 -7.15 13.45
C LEU A 118 12.34 -8.15 12.68
N LEU A 119 12.89 -7.76 11.52
CA LEU A 119 13.82 -8.58 10.74
C LEU A 119 15.14 -8.78 11.50
N GLU A 120 15.67 -7.76 12.18
CA GLU A 120 16.85 -7.90 13.04
C GLU A 120 16.62 -8.92 14.17
N LEU A 121 15.42 -8.93 14.77
CA LEU A 121 15.07 -9.95 15.77
C LEU A 121 15.05 -11.36 15.17
N VAL A 122 14.59 -11.50 13.92
CA VAL A 122 14.61 -12.78 13.20
C VAL A 122 16.04 -13.23 12.92
N GLU A 123 16.89 -12.34 12.42
CA GLU A 123 18.31 -12.63 12.14
C GLU A 123 19.08 -13.05 13.40
N ARG A 124 18.75 -12.45 14.55
CA ARG A 124 19.31 -12.80 15.85
C ARG A 124 18.72 -14.08 16.46
N GLY A 125 17.75 -14.72 15.79
CA GLY A 125 17.07 -15.91 16.28
C GLY A 125 16.14 -15.65 17.49
N LEU A 126 15.77 -14.40 17.73
CA LEU A 126 14.91 -13.98 18.85
C LEU A 126 13.43 -14.06 18.52
N TRP A 127 13.08 -14.11 17.23
CA TRP A 127 11.70 -14.30 16.78
C TRP A 127 11.65 -15.09 15.47
N ASN A 128 10.65 -15.95 15.30
CA ASN A 128 10.50 -16.84 14.15
C ASN A 128 9.34 -16.43 13.22
N LYS A 129 8.85 -15.19 13.33
CA LYS A 129 7.68 -14.66 12.62
C LYS A 129 6.34 -15.35 12.97
N GLN A 130 6.28 -16.12 14.07
CA GLN A 130 5.03 -16.71 14.55
C GLN A 130 4.40 -15.87 15.68
N PRO A 131 3.06 -15.84 15.79
CA PRO A 131 2.38 -15.22 16.92
C PRO A 131 2.65 -15.93 18.26
N PRO A 132 2.64 -15.20 19.39
CA PRO A 132 2.57 -13.74 19.49
C PRO A 132 3.88 -13.09 19.01
N GLY A 133 3.77 -11.92 18.38
CA GLY A 133 4.93 -11.10 18.04
C GLY A 133 5.61 -10.52 19.30
N PRO A 134 6.90 -10.16 19.22
CA PRO A 134 7.60 -9.53 20.34
C PRO A 134 7.02 -8.16 20.64
N ALA A 135 7.08 -7.74 21.91
CA ALA A 135 6.76 -6.37 22.29
C ALA A 135 7.78 -5.40 21.65
N LEU A 136 7.29 -4.30 21.07
CA LEU A 136 8.16 -3.26 20.54
C LEU A 136 8.68 -2.39 21.71
N PRO A 137 9.99 -2.10 21.77
CA PRO A 137 10.53 -1.13 22.73
C PRO A 137 9.91 0.25 22.54
N ASP A 138 9.75 1.01 23.63
CA ASP A 138 9.18 2.35 23.61
C ASP A 138 9.87 3.29 22.62
N GLU A 139 11.19 3.17 22.46
CA GLU A 139 11.96 3.94 21.48
C GLU A 139 11.53 3.64 20.04
N VAL A 140 11.31 2.36 19.70
CA VAL A 140 10.87 1.96 18.36
C VAL A 140 9.50 2.58 18.09
N VAL A 141 8.58 2.50 19.07
CA VAL A 141 7.24 3.09 18.96
C VAL A 141 7.31 4.61 18.76
N ALA A 142 8.05 5.32 19.62
CA ALA A 142 8.20 6.77 19.53
C ALA A 142 8.80 7.22 18.19
N ARG A 143 9.83 6.51 17.71
CA ARG A 143 10.50 6.78 16.44
C ARG A 143 9.65 6.43 15.21
N THR A 144 8.70 5.49 15.34
CA THR A 144 7.69 5.24 14.31
C THR A 144 6.72 6.42 14.25
N ILE A 145 6.19 6.87 15.40
CA ILE A 145 5.24 8.00 15.45
C ILE A 145 5.87 9.27 14.84
N GLU A 146 7.09 9.62 15.24
CA GLU A 146 7.81 10.80 14.72
C GLU A 146 7.93 10.77 13.18
N ARG A 147 8.22 9.59 12.61
CA ARG A 147 8.32 9.42 11.15
C ARG A 147 6.98 9.65 10.45
N TYR A 148 5.89 9.12 11.01
CA TYR A 148 4.56 9.30 10.46
C TYR A 148 4.10 10.76 10.52
N GLU A 149 4.35 11.44 11.65
CA GLU A 149 4.05 12.86 11.79
C GLU A 149 4.84 13.70 10.79
N LYS A 150 6.12 13.39 10.61
CA LYS A 150 6.98 14.08 9.64
C LYS A 150 6.54 13.84 8.20
N ALA A 151 6.19 12.61 7.83
CA ALA A 151 5.62 12.30 6.53
C ALA A 151 4.31 13.09 6.29
N ARG A 152 3.42 13.12 7.29
CA ARG A 152 2.16 13.88 7.22
C ARG A 152 2.42 15.38 7.01
N GLN A 153 3.32 15.98 7.80
CA GLN A 153 3.66 17.40 7.70
C GLN A 153 4.24 17.75 6.33
N LEU A 154 5.13 16.91 5.79
CA LEU A 154 5.71 17.13 4.46
C LEU A 154 4.65 17.02 3.36
N LEU A 155 3.74 16.04 3.44
CA LEU A 155 2.75 15.80 2.39
C LEU A 155 1.61 16.84 2.38
N PHE A 156 1.16 17.29 3.55
CA PHE A 156 -0.06 18.07 3.69
C PHE A 156 0.15 19.47 4.28
N GLY A 157 1.33 19.78 4.82
CA GLY A 157 1.54 20.97 5.65
C GLY A 157 0.94 20.80 7.05
N ASP A 158 0.80 21.92 7.76
CA ASP A 158 0.16 21.98 9.08
C ASP A 158 -1.36 21.73 9.01
#